data_AF-A0A7C1FE72-F1
#
_entry.id   AF-A0A7C1FE72-F1
#
_cell.length_a   1.000
_cell.length_b   1.000
_cell.length_c   1.000
_cell.angle_alpha   90.00
_cell.angle_beta   90.00
_cell.angle_gamma   90.00
#
_symmetry.space_group_name_H-M   'P 1'
#
loop_
_entity.id
_entity.type
_entity.pdbx_description
1 polymer ?
#
loop_
_entity_poly.entity_id
_entity_poly.type
_entity_poly.pdbx_seq_one_letter_code
_entity_poly.pdbx_strand_id
1 'polypeptide(L)'
;GAGAVAAAIAESLNPDSNILTVLDAAVYGARKGYEIGKKQTIVLRSPSMISRINLAAEIAVTHDDFYTACERLAEVIGCGLPLLEAVPFAIGVFLASRGDPNLAILGSVNMGGDADTTSTITGAITGSFAGITKFNQETYRKVVEVNNFDLEKIAKDLTEIALKKEMNIPSA
;
A
#
# COMPACT_ATOMS: atom_id res chain seq x y z
N GLY A 1 9.91 -3.38 -3.52
CA GLY A 1 8.97 -2.25 -3.31
C GLY A 1 7.81 -2.36 -4.28
N ALA A 2 7.98 -2.01 -5.55
CA ALA A 2 6.89 -2.06 -6.54
C ALA A 2 6.12 -3.39 -6.55
N GLY A 3 6.81 -4.54 -6.59
CA GLY A 3 6.18 -5.85 -6.52
C GLY A 3 5.38 -6.09 -5.22
N ALA A 4 5.83 -5.52 -4.10
CA ALA A 4 5.12 -5.63 -2.82
C ALA A 4 3.80 -4.83 -2.84
N VAL A 5 3.85 -3.58 -3.31
CA VAL A 5 2.67 -2.72 -3.43
C VAL A 5 1.68 -3.33 -4.43
N ALA A 6 2.15 -3.80 -5.58
CA ALA A 6 1.29 -4.42 -6.59
C ALA A 6 0.59 -5.69 -6.07
N ALA A 7 1.32 -6.57 -5.36
CA ALA A 7 0.75 -7.77 -4.79
C ALA A 7 -0.22 -7.46 -3.63
N ALA A 8 0.09 -6.47 -2.80
CA ALA A 8 -0.81 -6.01 -1.75
C ALA A 8 -2.13 -5.49 -2.32
N ILE A 9 -2.09 -4.61 -3.32
CA ILE A 9 -3.29 -4.07 -3.98
C ILE A 9 -4.08 -5.19 -4.68
N ALA A 10 -3.40 -6.12 -5.36
CA ALA A 10 -4.06 -7.23 -6.03
C ALA A 10 -4.80 -8.12 -5.02
N GLU A 11 -4.18 -8.44 -3.89
CA GLU A 11 -4.82 -9.20 -2.81
C GLU A 11 -5.96 -8.40 -2.16
N SER A 12 -5.79 -7.10 -1.93
CA SER A 12 -6.83 -6.23 -1.37
C SER A 12 -8.12 -6.21 -2.20
N LEU A 13 -8.04 -6.45 -3.52
CA LEU A 13 -9.21 -6.52 -4.40
C LEU A 13 -9.94 -7.88 -4.33
N ASN A 14 -9.37 -8.88 -3.66
CA ASN A 14 -10.02 -10.18 -3.49
C ASN A 14 -11.14 -10.09 -2.44
N PRO A 15 -12.35 -10.65 -2.71
CA PRO A 15 -13.47 -10.63 -1.77
C PRO A 15 -13.18 -11.31 -0.43
N ASP A 16 -12.33 -12.34 -0.43
CA ASP A 16 -11.95 -13.12 0.76
C ASP A 16 -10.71 -12.57 1.47
N SER A 17 -10.23 -11.39 1.06
CA SER A 17 -9.02 -10.79 1.60
C SER A 17 -9.18 -10.37 3.06
N ASN A 18 -8.08 -10.43 3.80
CA ASN A 18 -7.98 -9.87 5.13
C ASN A 18 -6.61 -9.22 5.32
N ILE A 19 -6.44 -8.52 6.44
CA ILE A 19 -5.22 -7.75 6.75
C ILE A 19 -3.96 -8.62 6.63
N LEU A 20 -4.02 -9.87 7.07
CA LEU A 20 -2.87 -10.78 7.05
C LEU A 20 -2.59 -11.31 5.64
N THR A 21 -3.61 -11.61 4.84
CA THR A 21 -3.39 -12.06 3.46
C THR A 21 -2.77 -10.94 2.62
N VAL A 22 -3.18 -9.69 2.83
CA VAL A 22 -2.57 -8.51 2.18
C VAL A 22 -1.09 -8.35 2.57
N LEU A 23 -0.75 -8.56 3.85
CA LEU A 23 0.65 -8.57 4.30
C LEU A 23 1.46 -9.70 3.65
N ASP A 24 0.93 -10.91 3.63
CA ASP A 24 1.57 -12.07 3.00
C ASP A 24 1.78 -11.85 1.50
N ALA A 25 0.80 -11.25 0.82
CA ALA A 25 0.89 -10.87 -0.58
C ALA A 25 1.97 -9.79 -0.79
N ALA A 26 2.06 -8.78 0.08
CA ALA A 26 3.10 -7.77 0.01
C ALA A 26 4.51 -8.40 0.15
N VAL A 27 4.69 -9.31 1.11
CA VAL A 27 5.94 -10.05 1.31
C VAL A 27 6.25 -10.94 0.10
N TYR A 28 5.26 -11.65 -0.44
CA TYR A 28 5.38 -12.45 -1.65
C TYR A 28 5.84 -11.59 -2.84
N GLY A 29 5.19 -10.44 -3.06
CA GLY A 29 5.51 -9.50 -4.13
C GLY A 29 6.90 -8.88 -3.99
N ALA A 30 7.32 -8.57 -2.76
CA ALA A 30 8.68 -8.12 -2.46
C ALA A 30 9.71 -9.19 -2.86
N ARG A 31 9.47 -10.45 -2.49
CA ARG A 31 10.34 -11.59 -2.82
C ARG A 31 10.41 -11.82 -4.32
N LYS A 32 9.27 -11.91 -5.00
CA LYS A 32 9.21 -12.12 -6.46
C LYS A 32 9.87 -10.99 -7.23
N GLY A 33 9.61 -9.75 -6.85
CA GLY A 33 10.25 -8.59 -7.48
C GLY A 33 11.78 -8.64 -7.34
N TYR A 34 12.29 -9.05 -6.17
CA TYR A 34 13.72 -9.22 -5.95
C TYR A 34 14.31 -10.39 -6.75
N GLU A 35 13.64 -11.56 -6.78
CA GLU A 35 14.06 -12.74 -7.57
C GLU A 35 14.18 -12.44 -9.06
N ILE A 36 13.22 -11.68 -9.61
CA ILE A 36 13.22 -11.27 -11.02
C ILE A 36 14.31 -10.23 -11.27
N GLY A 37 14.35 -9.17 -10.46
CA GLY A 37 15.31 -8.08 -10.62
C GLY A 37 16.77 -8.56 -10.51
N LYS A 38 17.06 -9.46 -9.56
CA LYS A 38 18.38 -10.07 -9.38
C LYS A 38 18.91 -10.79 -10.63
N LYS A 39 18.03 -11.31 -11.49
CA LYS A 39 18.42 -11.98 -12.74
C LYS A 39 18.72 -11.00 -13.88
N GLN A 40 18.23 -9.76 -13.78
CA GLN A 40 18.26 -8.78 -14.86
C GLN A 40 19.21 -7.60 -14.59
N THR A 41 19.59 -7.37 -13.33
CA THR A 41 20.36 -6.18 -12.94
C THR A 41 21.40 -6.49 -11.86
N ILE A 42 22.25 -5.49 -11.57
CA ILE A 42 23.21 -5.54 -10.48
C ILE A 42 22.45 -5.44 -9.14
N VAL A 43 22.72 -6.40 -8.26
CA VAL A 43 22.19 -6.36 -6.89
C VAL A 43 23.06 -5.42 -6.05
N LEU A 44 22.46 -4.31 -5.63
CA LEU A 44 23.08 -3.40 -4.66
C LEU A 44 23.02 -3.98 -3.25
N ARG A 45 24.01 -3.61 -2.42
CA ARG A 45 24.05 -4.00 -1.00
C ARG A 45 23.13 -3.10 -0.19
N SER A 46 21.84 -3.41 -0.19
CA SER A 46 20.80 -2.65 0.52
C SER A 46 20.11 -3.48 1.61
N PRO A 47 19.40 -2.83 2.56
CA PRO A 47 18.49 -3.51 3.46
C PRO A 47 17.48 -4.40 2.71
N SER A 48 17.13 -5.55 3.30
CA SER A 48 16.10 -6.45 2.77
C SER A 48 14.73 -5.80 2.86
N MET A 49 14.05 -5.62 1.72
CA MET A 49 12.67 -5.13 1.69
C MET A 49 11.73 -6.00 2.54
N ILE A 50 11.89 -7.32 2.47
CA ILE A 50 11.07 -8.26 3.24
C ILE A 50 11.29 -8.06 4.74
N SER A 51 12.55 -7.98 5.18
CA SER A 51 12.87 -7.76 6.59
C SER A 51 12.34 -6.41 7.09
N ARG A 52 12.35 -5.39 6.22
CA ARG A 52 11.81 -4.07 6.54
C ARG A 52 10.28 -4.07 6.65
N ILE A 53 9.57 -4.78 5.77
CA ILE A 53 8.13 -4.98 5.86
C ILE A 53 7.77 -5.71 7.15
N ASN A 54 8.50 -6.78 7.49
CA ASN A 54 8.24 -7.53 8.72
C ASN A 54 8.48 -6.67 9.97
N LEU A 55 9.52 -5.85 10.00
CA LEU A 55 9.77 -4.91 11.10
C LEU A 55 8.64 -3.87 11.22
N ALA A 56 8.15 -3.33 10.10
CA ALA A 56 7.01 -2.43 10.12
C ALA A 56 5.74 -3.12 10.64
N ALA A 57 5.51 -4.37 10.26
CA ALA A 57 4.39 -5.16 10.76
C ALA A 57 4.47 -5.40 12.27
N GLU A 58 5.66 -5.72 12.79
CA GLU A 58 5.90 -5.87 14.23
C GLU A 58 5.59 -4.58 15.00
N ILE A 59 6.07 -3.43 14.51
CA ILE A 59 5.78 -2.12 15.13
C ILE A 59 4.28 -1.84 15.15
N ALA A 60 3.59 -2.12 14.03
CA ALA A 60 2.18 -1.86 13.86
C ALA A 60 1.28 -2.67 14.82
N VAL A 61 1.69 -3.89 15.20
CA VAL A 61 0.91 -4.75 16.11
C VAL A 61 1.30 -4.61 17.59
N THR A 62 2.42 -3.95 17.88
CA THR A 62 2.96 -3.84 19.26
C THR A 62 2.32 -2.69 20.06
N HIS A 63 1.68 -1.73 19.40
CA HIS A 63 1.13 -0.53 20.05
C HIS A 63 -0.40 -0.52 19.95
N ASP A 64 -1.06 -0.22 21.07
CA ASP A 64 -2.54 -0.13 21.11
C ASP A 64 -3.06 1.16 20.47
N ASP A 65 -2.30 2.26 20.56
CA ASP A 65 -2.65 3.55 19.97
C ASP A 65 -2.10 3.70 18.55
N PHE A 66 -2.99 4.06 17.62
CA PHE A 66 -2.68 4.18 16.19
C PHE A 66 -1.63 5.26 15.91
N TYR A 67 -1.76 6.44 16.50
CA TYR A 67 -0.84 7.54 16.20
C TYR A 67 0.55 7.27 16.77
N THR A 68 0.63 6.65 17.94
CA THR A 68 1.89 6.15 18.51
C THR A 68 2.54 5.12 17.58
N ALA A 69 1.75 4.21 16.98
CA ALA A 69 2.27 3.27 16.00
C ALA A 69 2.81 3.98 14.75
N CYS A 70 2.10 5.00 14.23
CA CYS A 70 2.56 5.82 13.11
C CYS A 70 3.87 6.56 13.41
N GLU A 71 3.98 7.19 14.58
CA GLU A 71 5.20 7.88 15.02
C GLU A 71 6.37 6.91 15.11
N ARG A 72 6.14 5.72 15.67
CA ARG A 72 7.19 4.70 15.79
C ARG A 72 7.60 4.13 14.44
N LEU A 73 6.65 3.96 13.51
CA LEU A 73 6.93 3.59 12.13
C LEU A 73 7.80 4.67 11.47
N ALA A 74 7.44 5.94 11.58
CA ALA A 74 8.21 7.04 11.02
C ALA A 74 9.63 7.12 11.63
N GLU A 75 9.78 6.86 12.92
CA GLU A 75 11.07 6.91 13.61
C GLU A 75 12.01 5.75 13.24
N VAL A 76 11.49 4.51 13.18
CA VAL A 76 12.31 3.29 13.01
C VAL A 76 12.44 2.88 11.54
N ILE A 77 11.34 3.02 10.80
CA ILE A 77 11.31 2.72 9.37
C ILE A 77 11.71 3.97 8.58
N GLY A 78 11.25 5.15 8.94
CA GLY A 78 11.33 6.32 8.08
C GLY A 78 10.12 6.42 7.16
N CYS A 79 9.83 7.64 6.73
CA CYS A 79 8.73 7.98 5.83
C CYS A 79 9.22 8.86 4.66
N GLY A 80 10.50 8.71 4.26
CA GLY A 80 11.12 9.51 3.20
C GLY A 80 11.07 8.88 1.80
N LEU A 81 11.75 9.56 0.87
CA LEU A 81 11.89 9.19 -0.55
C LEU A 81 12.40 7.76 -0.83
N PRO A 82 13.30 7.16 -0.01
CA PRO A 82 13.78 5.82 -0.31
C PRO A 82 12.66 4.77 -0.27
N LEU A 83 12.57 3.94 -1.32
CA LEU A 83 11.59 2.83 -1.39
C LEU A 83 11.62 1.91 -0.16
N LEU A 84 12.80 1.77 0.47
CA LEU A 84 13.04 0.95 1.68
C LEU A 84 12.52 1.59 2.97
N GLU A 85 12.02 2.81 2.88
CA GLU A 85 11.26 3.53 3.90
C GLU A 85 9.80 3.59 3.50
N ALA A 86 9.51 4.13 2.31
CA ALA A 86 8.16 4.41 1.87
C ALA A 86 7.22 3.19 1.81
N VAL A 87 7.69 2.06 1.26
CA VAL A 87 6.83 0.86 1.12
C VAL A 87 6.59 0.17 2.46
N PRO A 88 7.62 -0.12 3.28
CA PRO A 88 7.39 -0.70 4.60
C PRO A 88 6.57 0.22 5.52
N PHE A 89 6.78 1.53 5.48
CA PHE A 89 5.97 2.50 6.23
C PHE A 89 4.50 2.41 5.84
N ALA A 90 4.18 2.47 4.54
CA ALA A 90 2.80 2.37 4.06
C ALA A 90 2.11 1.05 4.47
N ILE A 91 2.82 -0.08 4.39
CA ILE A 91 2.30 -1.38 4.85
C ILE A 91 2.08 -1.36 6.37
N GLY A 92 3.03 -0.82 7.14
CA GLY A 92 2.89 -0.68 8.59
C GLY A 92 1.67 0.18 8.98
N VAL A 93 1.46 1.31 8.31
CA VAL A 93 0.30 2.18 8.56
C VAL A 93 -1.01 1.47 8.19
N PHE A 94 -1.06 0.73 7.08
CA PHE A 94 -2.22 -0.11 6.72
C PHE A 94 -2.56 -1.13 7.82
N LEU A 95 -1.54 -1.79 8.39
CA LEU A 95 -1.72 -2.75 9.48
C LEU A 95 -2.21 -2.05 10.76
N ALA A 96 -1.58 -0.94 11.14
CA ALA A 96 -1.91 -0.19 12.34
C ALA A 96 -3.34 0.39 12.26
N SER A 97 -3.78 0.84 11.08
CA SER A 97 -5.13 1.36 10.86
C SER A 97 -6.19 0.26 10.76
N ARG A 98 -5.78 -1.01 10.75
CA ARG A 98 -6.64 -2.18 10.50
C ARG A 98 -7.43 -2.06 9.19
N GLY A 99 -6.80 -1.47 8.16
CA GLY A 99 -7.41 -1.27 6.86
C GLY A 99 -8.40 -0.10 6.78
N ASP A 100 -8.59 0.71 7.83
CA ASP A 100 -9.40 1.93 7.71
C ASP A 100 -8.67 2.95 6.82
N PRO A 101 -9.26 3.37 5.67
CA PRO A 101 -8.58 4.23 4.72
C PRO A 101 -8.46 5.67 5.21
N ASN A 102 -9.43 6.17 5.98
CA ASN A 102 -9.41 7.55 6.47
C ASN A 102 -8.35 7.70 7.56
N LEU A 103 -8.33 6.75 8.51
CA LEU A 103 -7.35 6.74 9.58
C LEU A 103 -5.93 6.55 9.02
N ALA A 104 -5.76 5.61 8.09
CA ALA A 104 -4.46 5.36 7.47
C ALA A 104 -3.89 6.59 6.74
N ILE A 105 -4.71 7.24 5.90
CA ILE A 105 -4.27 8.41 5.13
C ILE A 105 -3.98 9.59 6.06
N LEU A 106 -4.83 9.82 7.06
CA LEU A 106 -4.58 10.86 8.06
C LEU A 106 -3.29 10.58 8.85
N GLY A 107 -3.06 9.34 9.26
CA GLY A 107 -1.83 8.93 9.94
C GLY A 107 -0.60 9.14 9.07
N SER A 108 -0.62 8.63 7.84
CA SER A 108 0.54 8.69 6.93
C SER A 108 0.90 10.12 6.55
N VAL A 109 -0.09 10.98 6.24
CA VAL A 109 0.16 12.38 5.84
C VAL A 109 0.78 13.17 6.98
N ASN A 110 0.32 12.94 8.22
CA ASN A 110 0.80 13.70 9.37
C ASN A 110 2.21 13.30 9.84
N MET A 111 2.77 12.18 9.37
CA MET A 111 4.16 11.80 9.69
C MET A 111 5.20 12.60 8.91
N GLY A 112 4.80 13.37 7.89
CA GLY A 112 5.71 14.20 7.10
C GLY A 112 6.63 13.37 6.20
N GLY A 113 7.85 13.85 6.00
CA GLY A 113 8.81 13.22 5.07
C GLY A 113 8.38 13.39 3.62
N ASP A 114 8.33 12.28 2.89
CA ASP A 114 7.79 12.15 1.53
C ASP A 114 6.29 11.81 1.62
N ALA A 115 5.54 12.74 2.21
CA ALA A 115 4.17 12.51 2.66
C ALA A 115 3.22 12.19 1.50
N ASP A 116 3.41 12.80 0.33
CA ASP A 116 2.60 12.56 -0.86
C ASP A 116 2.80 11.13 -1.39
N THR A 117 4.06 10.68 -1.54
CA THR A 117 4.35 9.32 -2.02
C THR A 117 3.87 8.27 -1.02
N THR A 118 4.25 8.40 0.25
CA THR A 118 3.91 7.41 1.29
C THR A 118 2.41 7.32 1.51
N SER A 119 1.70 8.45 1.52
CA SER A 119 0.24 8.47 1.68
C SER A 119 -0.49 8.00 0.44
N THR A 120 0.06 8.23 -0.76
CA THR A 120 -0.49 7.67 -2.00
C THR A 120 -0.42 6.15 -1.99
N ILE A 121 0.73 5.57 -1.60
CA ILE A 121 0.87 4.11 -1.49
C ILE A 121 -0.06 3.56 -0.40
N THR A 122 -0.09 4.21 0.76
CA THR A 122 -0.97 3.84 1.88
C THR A 122 -2.44 3.85 1.45
N GLY A 123 -2.89 4.94 0.83
CA GLY A 123 -4.25 5.11 0.33
C GLY A 123 -4.63 4.15 -0.80
N ALA A 124 -3.69 3.78 -1.67
CA ALA A 124 -3.92 2.78 -2.70
C ALA A 124 -4.18 1.38 -2.11
N ILE A 125 -3.39 0.98 -1.10
CA ILE A 125 -3.55 -0.31 -0.41
C ILE A 125 -4.83 -0.32 0.43
N THR A 126 -5.03 0.69 1.28
CA THR A 126 -6.19 0.74 2.18
C THR A 126 -7.49 0.98 1.41
N GLY A 127 -7.43 1.75 0.33
CA GLY A 127 -8.60 2.05 -0.49
C GLY A 127 -9.05 0.88 -1.37
N SER A 128 -8.11 0.11 -1.92
CA SER A 128 -8.45 -1.15 -2.59
C SER A 128 -9.06 -2.16 -1.62
N PHE A 129 -8.55 -2.22 -0.37
CA PHE A 129 -9.02 -3.13 0.66
C PHE A 129 -10.41 -2.78 1.21
N ALA A 130 -10.63 -1.51 1.55
CA ALA A 130 -11.85 -1.06 2.22
C ALA A 130 -13.00 -0.74 1.24
N GLY A 131 -12.67 -0.39 0.00
CA GLY A 131 -13.61 0.06 -1.01
C GLY A 131 -14.07 1.51 -0.82
N ILE A 132 -14.60 2.10 -1.91
CA ILE A 132 -14.94 3.53 -1.98
C ILE A 132 -15.99 3.96 -0.95
N THR A 133 -16.89 3.06 -0.54
CA THR A 133 -17.95 3.35 0.43
C THR A 133 -17.42 3.63 1.84
N LYS A 134 -16.17 3.23 2.14
CA LYS A 134 -15.54 3.48 3.44
C LYS A 134 -14.80 4.81 3.51
N PHE A 135 -14.55 5.46 2.38
CA PHE A 135 -13.92 6.77 2.36
C PHE A 135 -14.86 7.88 2.82
N ASN A 136 -14.27 8.91 3.43
CA ASN A 136 -14.93 10.18 3.68
C ASN A 136 -15.32 10.81 2.34
N GLN A 137 -16.64 10.90 2.11
CA GLN A 137 -17.20 11.39 0.85
C GLN A 137 -16.97 12.88 0.64
N GLU A 138 -16.86 13.67 1.71
CA GLU A 138 -16.55 15.10 1.60
C GLU A 138 -15.11 15.30 1.10
N THR A 139 -14.15 14.56 1.66
CA THR A 139 -12.76 14.57 1.18
C THR A 139 -12.66 14.15 -0.29
N TYR A 140 -13.34 13.06 -0.66
CA TYR A 140 -13.37 12.60 -2.05
C TYR A 140 -13.92 13.66 -3.01
N ARG A 141 -15.09 14.24 -2.70
CA ARG A 141 -15.71 15.29 -3.53
C ARG A 141 -14.79 16.49 -3.69
N LYS A 142 -14.19 16.95 -2.61
CA LYS A 142 -13.25 18.07 -2.64
C LYS A 142 -12.05 17.81 -3.56
N VAL A 143 -11.49 16.59 -3.53
CA VAL A 143 -10.40 16.20 -4.43
C VAL A 143 -10.84 16.22 -5.88
N VAL A 144 -12.01 15.65 -6.19
CA VAL A 144 -12.57 15.63 -7.55
C VAL A 144 -12.84 17.05 -8.07
N GLU A 145 -13.48 17.90 -7.26
CA GLU A 145 -13.85 19.27 -7.62
C GLU A 145 -12.61 20.16 -7.87
N VAL A 146 -11.60 20.09 -7.01
CA VAL A 146 -10.40 20.94 -7.11
C VAL A 146 -9.50 20.52 -8.27
N ASN A 147 -9.40 19.22 -8.55
CA ASN A 147 -8.49 18.70 -9.58
C ASN A 147 -9.17 18.49 -10.94
N ASN A 148 -10.50 18.60 -11.02
CA ASN A 148 -11.29 18.35 -12.22
C ASN A 148 -10.99 16.96 -12.83
N PHE A 149 -10.90 15.94 -11.98
CA PHE A 149 -10.63 14.55 -12.37
C PHE A 149 -11.87 13.67 -12.26
N ASP A 150 -12.14 12.89 -13.31
CA ASP A 150 -13.14 11.82 -13.28
C ASP A 150 -12.48 10.50 -12.79
N LEU A 151 -12.22 10.43 -11.49
CA LEU A 151 -11.57 9.28 -10.86
C LEU A 151 -12.41 8.00 -10.99
N GLU A 152 -13.74 8.13 -11.00
CA GLU A 152 -14.65 7.00 -11.15
C GLU A 152 -14.55 6.41 -12.55
N LYS A 153 -14.54 7.25 -13.59
CA LYS A 153 -14.31 6.78 -14.97
C LYS A 153 -12.95 6.13 -15.13
N ILE A 154 -11.88 6.71 -14.57
CA ILE A 154 -10.54 6.12 -14.62
C ILE A 154 -10.54 4.73 -13.97
N ALA A 155 -11.15 4.58 -12.80
CA ALA A 155 -11.26 3.29 -12.12
C ALA A 155 -12.06 2.26 -12.94
N LYS A 156 -13.16 2.67 -13.57
CA LYS A 156 -13.97 1.82 -14.48
C LYS A 156 -13.18 1.37 -15.69
N ASP A 157 -12.52 2.30 -16.38
CA ASP A 157 -11.71 2.01 -17.58
C ASP A 157 -10.56 1.02 -17.25
N LEU A 158 -9.89 1.20 -16.11
CA LEU A 158 -8.86 0.28 -15.63
C LEU A 158 -9.42 -1.11 -15.30
N THR A 159 -10.60 -1.17 -14.69
CA THR A 159 -11.30 -2.42 -14.38
C THR A 159 -11.65 -3.18 -15.66
N GLU A 160 -12.16 -2.50 -16.69
CA GLU A 160 -12.45 -3.13 -17.98
C GLU A 160 -11.20 -3.73 -18.63
N ILE A 161 -10.06 -3.03 -18.58
CA ILE A 161 -8.79 -3.53 -19.10
C ILE A 161 -8.33 -4.76 -18.34
N ALA A 162 -8.47 -4.78 -17.01
CA ALA A 162 -8.10 -5.91 -16.16
C ALA A 162 -8.96 -7.15 -16.50
N LEU A 163 -10.27 -7.00 -16.58
CA LEU A 163 -11.20 -8.10 -16.91
C LEU A 163 -10.96 -8.65 -18.32
N LYS A 164 -10.70 -7.80 -19.31
CA LYS A 164 -10.35 -8.24 -20.68
C LYS A 164 -9.06 -9.05 -20.72
N LYS A 165 -8.07 -8.71 -19.88
CA LYS A 165 -6.84 -9.49 -19.78
C LYS A 165 -7.10 -10.85 -19.15
N GLU A 166 -7.89 -10.92 -18.09
CA GLU A 166 -8.23 -12.19 -17.43
C GLU A 166 -8.93 -13.16 -18.39
N MET A 167 -9.90 -12.67 -19.17
CA MET A 167 -10.57 -13.47 -20.20
C MET A 167 -9.64 -13.97 -21.33
N ASN A 168 -8.48 -13.34 -21.51
CA ASN A 168 -7.51 -13.66 -22.57
C ASN A 168 -6.32 -14.48 -22.06
N ILE A 169 -6.24 -14.80 -20.77
CA ILE A 169 -5.24 -15.74 -20.24
C ILE A 169 -5.83 -17.14 -20.42
N PRO A 170 -5.24 -18.03 -21.24
CA PRO A 170 -5.71 -19.41 -21.32
C PRO A 170 -5.63 -20.02 -19.92
N SER A 171 -6.73 -20.61 -19.44
CA SER A 171 -6.74 -21.38 -18.20
C SER A 171 -5.60 -22.39 -18.24
N ALA A 172 -4.63 -22.23 -17.33
CA ALA A 172 -3.50 -23.13 -17.17
C ALA A 172 -3.95 -24.49 -16.61
#